data_AF-A0A835D452-F1
#
_entry.id   AF-A0A835D452-F1
#
_cell.length_a   1.000
_cell.length_b   1.000
_cell.length_c   1.000
_cell.angle_alpha   90.00
_cell.angle_beta   90.00
_cell.angle_gamma   90.00
#
_symmetry.space_group_name_H-M   'P 1'
#
loop_
_entity.id
_entity.type
_entity.pdbx_description
1 polymer ?
#
loop_
_entity_poly.entity_id
_entity_poly.type
_entity_poly.pdbx_seq_one_letter_code
_entity_poly.pdbx_strand_id
1 'polypeptide(L)'
;MGLKMEIKKELTTVRLTSLEEAYQLALKIEAQLRHSTLKRTGVVVGGFSTSQNTSSVPRSNTKRTKKAGIVGKYGTRYGASLRKQIKKMEVSQHSKYFCEFCGKYAVKRKAVGIWGCKDCGKVKAGGAYTLNTASAVTVRSTIRRLREQTEG
;
A
#
# COMPACT_ATOMS: atom_id res chain seq x y z
N MET A 1 20.27 29.26 20.55
CA MET A 1 20.62 29.69 19.18
C MET A 1 21.74 28.88 18.52
N GLY A 2 22.47 28.03 19.26
CA GLY A 2 23.59 27.22 18.72
C GLY A 2 23.21 26.16 17.66
N LEU A 3 22.15 25.36 17.89
CA LEU A 3 21.77 24.27 16.95
C LEU A 3 21.43 24.74 15.53
N LYS A 4 20.87 25.95 15.37
CA LYS A 4 20.52 26.49 14.05
C LYS A 4 21.75 26.93 13.25
N MET A 5 22.86 27.24 13.92
CA MET A 5 24.12 27.63 13.29
C MET A 5 24.95 26.40 12.87
N GLU A 6 24.90 25.32 13.65
CA GLU A 6 25.54 24.03 13.33
C GLU A 6 24.95 23.43 12.03
N ILE A 7 23.62 23.44 11.89
CA ILE A 7 22.91 22.89 10.71
C ILE A 7 23.24 23.67 9.42
N LYS A 8 23.48 24.99 9.53
CA LYS A 8 23.88 25.79 8.36
C LYS A 8 25.32 25.52 7.93
N LYS A 9 26.23 25.27 8.88
CA LYS A 9 27.64 24.93 8.57
C LYS A 9 27.75 23.59 7.85
N GLU A 10 26.96 22.59 8.24
CA GLU A 10 26.84 21.30 7.54
C GLU A 10 26.24 21.45 6.12
N LEU A 11 25.38 22.44 5.89
CA LEU A 11 24.75 22.66 4.58
C LEU A 11 25.66 23.35 3.54
N THR A 12 26.79 23.95 3.94
CA THR A 12 27.63 24.79 3.06
C THR A 12 28.93 24.16 2.55
N THR A 13 29.29 22.94 2.97
CA THR A 13 30.59 22.34 2.59
C THR A 13 30.52 21.03 1.78
N VAL A 14 29.34 20.56 1.39
CA VAL A 14 29.24 19.34 0.56
C VAL A 14 28.97 19.71 -0.90
N ARG A 15 30.04 19.68 -1.71
CA ARG A 15 29.95 19.54 -3.17
C ARG A 15 29.21 18.24 -3.46
N LEU A 16 27.95 18.33 -3.87
CA LEU A 16 27.14 17.19 -4.29
C LEU A 16 27.66 16.65 -5.62
N THR A 17 28.48 15.59 -5.59
CA THR A 17 29.00 14.94 -6.80
C THR A 17 28.40 13.57 -7.11
N SER A 18 27.39 13.10 -6.35
CA SER A 18 26.62 11.93 -6.76
C SER A 18 25.19 11.91 -6.22
N LEU A 19 24.27 11.39 -7.04
CA LEU A 19 22.86 11.16 -6.68
C LEU A 19 22.71 10.17 -5.50
N GLU A 20 23.75 9.38 -5.21
CA GLU A 20 23.80 8.39 -4.14
C GLU A 20 23.72 9.06 -2.75
N GLU A 21 24.44 10.17 -2.56
CA GLU A 21 24.54 10.85 -1.26
C GLU A 21 23.25 11.59 -0.89
N ALA A 22 22.56 12.17 -1.89
CA ALA A 22 21.25 12.80 -1.71
C ALA A 22 20.20 11.78 -1.26
N TYR A 23 20.25 10.55 -1.80
CA TYR A 23 19.35 9.47 -1.40
C TYR A 23 19.61 8.99 0.04
N GLN A 24 20.88 8.89 0.45
CA GLN A 24 21.24 8.51 1.83
C GLN A 24 20.85 9.58 2.85
N LEU A 25 20.92 10.87 2.50
CA LEU A 25 20.45 11.96 3.36
C LEU A 25 18.93 11.94 3.52
N ALA A 26 18.18 11.71 2.43
CA ALA A 26 16.72 11.60 2.47
C ALA A 26 16.25 10.44 3.37
N LEU A 27 16.93 9.28 3.30
CA LEU A 27 16.64 8.13 4.17
C LEU A 27 16.92 8.42 5.65
N LYS A 28 17.98 9.17 5.98
CA LYS A 28 18.28 9.59 7.36
C LYS A 28 17.21 10.53 7.93
N ILE A 29 16.71 11.46 7.12
CA ILE A 29 15.64 12.39 7.50
C ILE A 29 14.33 11.64 7.76
N GLU A 30 13.95 10.69 6.89
CA GLU A 30 12.76 9.86 7.11
C GLU A 30 12.85 9.01 8.40
N ALA A 31 14.05 8.51 8.75
CA ALA A 31 14.25 7.73 9.96
C ALA A 31 14.04 8.56 11.24
N GLN A 32 14.49 9.82 11.26
CA GLN A 32 14.29 10.72 12.40
C GLN A 32 12.82 11.13 12.58
N LEU A 33 12.07 11.31 11.49
CA LEU A 33 10.64 11.64 11.55
C LEU A 33 9.76 10.48 12.03
N ARG A 34 10.18 9.21 11.88
CA ARG A 34 9.42 8.04 12.35
C ARG A 34 9.53 7.81 13.86
N HIS A 35 10.58 8.32 14.52
CA HIS A 35 10.74 8.20 15.97
C HIS A 35 9.94 9.24 16.78
N SER A 36 9.50 10.34 16.16
CA SER A 36 8.75 11.41 16.85
C SER A 36 7.23 11.17 16.89
N THR A 37 6.68 10.32 16.02
CA THR A 37 5.23 10.04 15.94
C THR A 37 4.73 8.92 16.88
N LEU A 38 5.63 8.17 17.55
CA LEU A 38 5.27 7.03 18.39
C LEU A 38 5.06 7.34 19.89
N LYS A 39 5.26 8.58 20.33
CA LYS A 39 5.09 8.98 21.75
C LYS A 39 3.74 9.64 22.09
N ARG A 40 2.78 9.74 21.15
CA ARG A 40 1.62 10.65 21.30
C ARG A 40 0.22 10.04 21.39
N THR A 41 0.04 8.72 21.34
CA THR A 41 -1.31 8.11 21.46
C THR A 41 -1.29 6.92 22.42
N GLY A 42 -1.26 7.20 23.73
CA GLY A 42 -1.64 6.26 24.77
C GLY A 42 -3.12 6.47 25.11
N VAL A 43 -3.99 5.57 24.64
CA VAL A 43 -5.37 5.45 25.10
C VAL A 43 -5.59 4.02 25.55
N VAL A 44 -6.02 3.92 26.80
CA VAL A 44 -6.29 2.72 27.59
C VAL A 44 -7.79 2.45 27.53
N VAL A 45 -8.22 1.23 27.22
CA VAL A 45 -9.56 0.71 27.56
C VAL A 45 -9.45 -0.79 27.79
N GLY A 46 -9.81 -1.21 29.00
CA GLY A 46 -9.79 -2.60 29.45
C GLY A 46 -11.10 -3.36 29.22
N GLY A 47 -10.98 -4.69 29.34
CA GLY A 47 -11.91 -5.57 30.06
C GLY A 47 -13.32 -5.81 29.50
N PHE A 48 -13.50 -6.93 28.80
CA PHE A 48 -14.77 -7.69 28.85
C PHE A 48 -14.48 -9.20 28.78
N SER A 49 -15.38 -9.95 29.39
CA SER A 49 -15.22 -11.25 30.06
C SER A 49 -14.92 -12.47 29.19
N THR A 50 -14.28 -13.43 29.85
CA THR A 50 -13.97 -14.81 29.46
C THR A 50 -15.25 -15.66 29.31
N SER A 51 -15.40 -16.38 28.20
CA SER A 51 -16.25 -17.57 28.10
C SER A 51 -15.48 -18.68 27.38
N GLN A 52 -15.46 -19.85 27.99
CA GLN A 52 -14.59 -20.96 27.62
C GLN A 52 -15.10 -21.76 26.41
N ASN A 53 -14.13 -22.29 25.66
CA ASN A 53 -14.13 -23.59 24.99
C ASN A 53 -15.08 -23.82 23.81
N THR A 54 -14.54 -23.58 22.61
CA THR A 54 -14.32 -24.71 21.68
C THR A 54 -12.83 -24.76 21.36
N SER A 55 -12.19 -25.90 21.62
CA SER A 55 -10.78 -26.16 21.36
C SER A 55 -10.52 -26.30 19.85
N SER A 56 -10.59 -25.20 19.10
CA SER A 56 -9.87 -25.12 17.84
C SER A 56 -8.47 -24.59 18.14
N VAL A 57 -7.52 -25.51 18.30
CA VAL A 57 -6.09 -25.20 18.40
C VAL A 57 -5.77 -24.10 17.37
N PRO A 58 -5.27 -22.91 17.79
CA PRO A 58 -4.82 -21.92 16.83
C PRO A 58 -3.60 -22.54 16.15
N ARG A 59 -3.78 -23.04 14.93
CA ARG A 59 -2.65 -23.45 14.09
C ARG A 59 -1.75 -22.24 14.01
N SER A 60 -0.58 -22.30 14.64
CA SER A 60 0.45 -21.29 14.48
C SER A 60 0.70 -21.19 12.99
N ASN A 61 0.33 -20.05 12.40
CA ASN A 61 0.32 -19.88 10.96
C ASN A 61 1.78 -19.68 10.52
N THR A 62 2.57 -20.74 10.56
CA THR A 62 3.97 -20.73 10.15
C THR A 62 3.99 -20.36 8.67
N LYS A 63 4.85 -19.40 8.33
CA LYS A 63 4.94 -18.89 6.96
C LYS A 63 5.35 -20.02 6.02
N ARG A 64 4.38 -20.60 5.30
CA ARG A 64 4.57 -21.77 4.42
C ARG A 64 5.60 -21.57 3.31
N THR A 65 5.78 -20.34 2.82
CA THR A 65 6.70 -20.07 1.70
C THR A 65 7.56 -18.83 1.94
N LYS A 66 8.85 -18.91 1.60
CA LYS A 66 9.77 -17.77 1.67
C LYS A 66 9.55 -16.79 0.50
N LYS A 67 9.52 -17.32 -0.73
CA LYS A 67 9.50 -16.52 -1.99
C LYS A 67 8.23 -16.70 -2.83
N ALA A 68 7.67 -17.92 -2.89
CA ALA A 68 6.59 -18.25 -3.83
C ALA A 68 5.29 -17.47 -3.54
N GLY A 69 4.73 -17.54 -2.33
CA GLY A 69 3.42 -16.93 -2.05
C GLY A 69 2.30 -17.56 -2.88
N ILE A 70 1.38 -16.75 -3.42
CA ILE A 70 0.19 -17.20 -4.17
C ILE A 70 0.50 -18.07 -5.39
N VAL A 71 1.65 -17.87 -6.02
CA VAL A 71 2.11 -18.66 -7.18
C VAL A 71 2.67 -20.04 -6.79
N GLY A 72 2.64 -20.41 -5.50
CA GLY A 72 3.00 -21.75 -5.05
C GLY A 72 2.15 -22.86 -5.67
N LYS A 73 0.92 -22.54 -6.11
CA LYS A 73 0.02 -23.47 -6.83
C LYS A 73 0.59 -24.02 -8.13
N TYR A 74 1.53 -23.31 -8.76
CA TYR A 74 2.14 -23.74 -10.02
C TYR A 74 3.27 -24.77 -9.81
N GLY A 75 3.77 -24.93 -8.58
CA GLY A 75 4.88 -25.83 -8.26
C GLY A 75 6.17 -25.44 -8.99
N THR A 76 6.85 -26.43 -9.55
CA THR A 76 8.12 -26.27 -10.29
C THR A 76 7.93 -25.73 -11.72
N ARG A 77 6.71 -25.79 -12.27
CA ARG A 77 6.39 -25.49 -13.67
C ARG A 77 6.55 -24.00 -14.04
N TYR A 78 6.72 -23.72 -15.34
CA TYR A 78 6.78 -22.39 -16.00
C TYR A 78 8.00 -21.51 -15.72
N GLY A 79 8.89 -21.88 -14.79
CA GLY A 79 10.10 -21.11 -14.50
C GLY A 79 9.89 -19.87 -13.61
N ALA A 80 11.00 -19.33 -13.08
CA ALA A 80 10.95 -18.32 -12.03
C ALA A 80 10.49 -16.93 -12.50
N SER A 81 10.87 -16.52 -13.72
CA SER A 81 10.54 -15.19 -14.27
C SER A 81 9.03 -15.00 -14.45
N LEU A 82 8.38 -15.96 -15.13
CA LEU A 82 6.93 -15.94 -15.35
C LEU A 82 6.16 -15.96 -14.02
N ARG A 83 6.58 -16.80 -13.06
CA ARG A 83 5.96 -16.83 -11.72
C ARG A 83 6.12 -15.51 -10.97
N LYS A 84 7.23 -14.78 -11.14
CA LYS A 84 7.43 -13.46 -10.51
C LYS A 84 6.47 -12.40 -11.08
N GLN A 85 6.23 -12.42 -12.40
CA GLN A 85 5.28 -11.51 -13.04
C GLN A 85 3.83 -11.83 -12.64
N ILE A 86 3.43 -13.09 -12.75
CA ILE A 86 2.08 -13.55 -12.37
C ILE A 86 1.80 -13.28 -10.90
N LYS A 87 2.79 -13.45 -10.01
CA LYS A 87 2.63 -13.15 -8.58
C LYS A 87 2.16 -11.71 -8.34
N LYS A 88 2.70 -10.73 -9.06
CA LYS A 88 2.29 -9.32 -8.91
C LYS A 88 0.82 -9.15 -9.31
N MET A 89 0.42 -9.71 -10.45
CA MET A 89 -0.96 -9.64 -10.96
C MET A 89 -1.95 -10.42 -10.09
N GLU A 90 -1.54 -11.57 -9.56
CA GLU A 90 -2.39 -12.40 -8.71
C GLU A 90 -2.59 -11.81 -7.32
N VAL A 91 -1.57 -11.15 -6.75
CA VAL A 91 -1.72 -10.43 -5.49
C VAL A 91 -2.69 -9.27 -5.66
N SER A 92 -2.53 -8.46 -6.71
CA SER A 92 -3.39 -7.30 -6.93
C SER A 92 -4.84 -7.72 -7.22
N GLN A 93 -5.06 -8.74 -8.06
CA GLN A 93 -6.43 -9.15 -8.40
C GLN A 93 -7.22 -9.73 -7.21
N HIS A 94 -6.53 -10.39 -6.26
CA HIS A 94 -7.17 -11.01 -5.08
C HIS A 94 -7.23 -10.08 -3.86
N SER A 95 -6.54 -8.93 -3.92
CA SER A 95 -6.58 -7.92 -2.87
C SER A 95 -7.97 -7.31 -2.74
N LYS A 96 -8.31 -6.84 -1.54
CA LYS A 96 -9.48 -5.98 -1.32
C LYS A 96 -9.05 -4.53 -1.52
N TYR A 97 -9.83 -3.77 -2.27
CA TYR A 97 -9.59 -2.36 -2.51
C TYR A 97 -10.55 -1.47 -1.70
N PHE A 98 -10.12 -0.23 -1.49
CA PHE A 98 -10.92 0.83 -0.88
C PHE A 98 -12.11 1.18 -1.77
N CYS A 99 -13.29 1.29 -1.17
CA CYS A 99 -14.49 1.75 -1.84
C CYS A 99 -14.65 3.27 -1.65
N GLU A 100 -14.60 4.02 -2.74
CA GLU A 100 -14.84 5.48 -2.76
C GLU A 100 -16.26 5.87 -2.29
N PHE A 101 -17.21 4.93 -2.28
CA PHE A 101 -18.60 5.22 -1.93
C PHE A 101 -18.96 4.95 -0.47
N CYS A 102 -18.43 3.88 0.15
CA CYS A 102 -18.76 3.51 1.53
C CYS A 102 -17.57 3.60 2.50
N GLY A 103 -16.38 3.95 2.00
CA GLY A 103 -15.18 4.13 2.83
C GLY A 103 -14.54 2.82 3.34
N LYS A 104 -15.07 1.65 2.95
CA LYS A 104 -14.59 0.34 3.44
C LYS A 104 -13.70 -0.37 2.41
N TYR A 105 -12.75 -1.17 2.88
CA TYR A 105 -11.92 -2.07 2.05
C TYR A 105 -12.68 -3.35 1.70
N ALA A 106 -13.68 -3.22 0.83
CA ALA A 106 -14.59 -4.32 0.49
C ALA A 106 -14.75 -4.55 -1.02
N VAL A 107 -14.06 -3.77 -1.86
CA VAL A 107 -14.11 -3.94 -3.31
C VAL A 107 -13.28 -5.16 -3.71
N LYS A 108 -13.90 -6.09 -4.44
CA LYS A 108 -13.26 -7.28 -5.02
C LYS A 108 -13.58 -7.41 -6.50
N ARG A 109 -12.67 -8.05 -7.24
CA ARG A 109 -12.85 -8.37 -8.65
C ARG A 109 -13.98 -9.39 -8.82
N LYS A 110 -14.88 -9.14 -9.76
CA LYS A 110 -15.96 -10.06 -10.17
C LYS A 110 -15.64 -10.72 -11.50
N ALA A 111 -15.26 -9.91 -12.48
CA ALA A 111 -14.79 -10.34 -13.79
C ALA A 111 -13.61 -9.45 -14.23
N VAL A 112 -13.05 -9.72 -15.41
CA VAL A 112 -12.02 -8.85 -15.99
C VAL A 112 -12.59 -7.44 -16.15
N GLY A 113 -11.93 -6.44 -15.53
CA GLY A 113 -12.37 -5.05 -15.61
C GLY A 113 -13.61 -4.69 -14.78
N ILE A 114 -14.28 -5.65 -14.14
CA ILE A 114 -15.49 -5.42 -13.34
C ILE A 114 -15.20 -5.68 -11.86
N TRP A 115 -15.43 -4.65 -11.04
CA TRP A 115 -15.15 -4.65 -9.61
C TRP A 115 -16.40 -4.33 -8.80
N GLY A 116 -16.72 -5.16 -7.81
CA GLY A 116 -17.92 -5.00 -6.98
C GLY A 116 -17.56 -4.85 -5.50
N CYS A 117 -18.18 -3.88 -4.84
CA CYS A 117 -18.11 -3.76 -3.38
C CYS A 117 -19.08 -4.74 -2.72
N LYS A 118 -18.58 -5.53 -1.76
CA LYS A 118 -19.45 -6.44 -1.00
C LYS A 118 -20.43 -5.69 -0.09
N ASP A 119 -20.00 -4.56 0.48
CA ASP A 119 -20.77 -3.89 1.54
C ASP A 119 -21.85 -2.97 0.99
N CYS A 120 -21.55 -2.16 -0.04
CA CYS A 120 -22.49 -1.20 -0.61
C CYS A 120 -23.12 -1.66 -1.94
N GLY A 121 -22.77 -2.84 -2.43
CA GLY A 121 -23.29 -3.40 -3.69
C GLY A 121 -22.86 -2.68 -4.98
N LYS A 122 -22.21 -1.51 -4.89
CA LYS A 122 -21.81 -0.74 -6.06
C LYS A 122 -20.76 -1.47 -6.89
N VAL A 123 -20.97 -1.45 -8.20
CA VAL A 123 -20.09 -2.04 -9.21
C VAL A 123 -19.41 -0.91 -9.99
N LYS A 124 -18.10 -1.03 -10.22
CA LYS A 124 -17.26 -0.06 -10.90
C LYS A 124 -16.43 -0.77 -11.98
N ALA A 125 -16.33 -0.16 -13.15
CA ALA A 125 -15.39 -0.56 -14.18
C ALA A 125 -13.97 -0.08 -13.82
N GLY A 126 -12.97 -0.93 -14.04
CA GLY A 126 -11.58 -0.68 -13.64
C GLY A 126 -10.58 -1.45 -14.48
N GLY A 127 -9.36 -1.58 -13.98
CA GLY A 127 -8.31 -2.34 -14.65
C GLY A 127 -8.56 -3.86 -14.60
N ALA A 128 -7.82 -4.61 -15.44
CA ALA A 128 -7.92 -6.06 -15.50
C ALA A 128 -7.49 -6.74 -14.19
N TYR A 129 -6.41 -6.23 -13.55
CA TYR A 129 -5.79 -6.79 -12.34
C TYR A 129 -5.74 -5.81 -11.15
N THR A 130 -6.03 -4.54 -11.36
CA THR A 130 -6.07 -3.49 -10.33
C THR A 130 -7.33 -2.65 -10.50
N LEU A 131 -7.90 -2.14 -9.40
CA LEU A 131 -9.13 -1.32 -9.45
C LEU A 131 -8.93 -0.05 -10.30
N ASN A 132 -7.85 0.69 -10.06
CA ASN A 132 -7.50 1.89 -10.79
C ASN A 132 -6.15 1.68 -11.50
N THR A 133 -6.09 1.98 -12.80
CA THR A 133 -4.84 2.00 -13.57
C THR A 133 -4.24 3.41 -13.53
N ALA A 134 -2.92 3.53 -13.72
CA ALA A 134 -2.22 4.82 -13.73
C ALA A 134 -2.82 5.77 -14.77
N SER A 135 -3.03 5.28 -15.99
CA SER A 135 -3.64 6.06 -17.08
C SER A 135 -5.07 6.50 -16.74
N ALA A 136 -5.88 5.67 -16.08
CA ALA A 136 -7.22 6.07 -15.68
C ALA A 136 -7.19 7.15 -14.58
N VAL A 137 -6.18 7.14 -13.70
CA VAL A 137 -6.00 8.20 -12.69
C VAL A 137 -5.65 9.52 -13.36
N THR A 138 -4.70 9.52 -14.30
CA THR A 138 -4.30 10.74 -15.02
C THR A 138 -5.42 11.31 -15.87
N VAL A 139 -6.17 10.46 -16.57
CA VAL A 139 -7.33 10.89 -17.38
C VAL A 139 -8.40 11.55 -16.51
N ARG A 140 -8.66 11.03 -15.30
CA ARG A 140 -9.62 11.66 -14.38
C ARG A 140 -9.17 13.06 -13.95
N SER A 141 -7.87 13.24 -13.66
CA SER A 141 -7.35 14.56 -13.26
C SER A 141 -7.31 15.55 -14.42
N THR A 142 -6.99 15.10 -15.64
CA THR A 142 -6.98 15.98 -16.83
C THR A 142 -8.39 16.43 -17.18
N ILE A 143 -9.37 15.53 -17.19
CA ILE A 143 -10.78 15.88 -17.46
C ILE A 143 -11.29 16.88 -16.43
N ARG A 144 -10.99 16.67 -15.14
CA ARG A 144 -11.38 17.61 -14.08
C ARG A 144 -10.83 19.01 -14.36
N ARG A 145 -9.53 19.13 -14.64
CA ARG A 145 -8.87 20.41 -14.94
C ARG A 145 -9.48 21.10 -16.17
N LEU A 146 -9.78 20.35 -17.23
CA LEU A 146 -10.35 20.91 -18.45
C LEU A 146 -11.77 21.44 -18.24
N ARG A 147 -12.59 20.75 -17.42
CA ARG A 147 -13.93 21.24 -17.06
C ARG A 147 -13.87 22.55 -16.27
N GLU A 148 -12.99 22.61 -15.27
CA GLU A 148 -12.76 23.81 -14.47
C GLU A 148 -12.32 25.02 -15.30
N GLN A 149 -11.63 24.81 -16.44
CA GLN A 149 -11.21 25.88 -17.35
C GLN A 149 -12.30 26.36 -18.31
N THR A 150 -13.32 25.54 -18.58
CA THR A 150 -14.34 25.84 -19.58
C THR A 150 -15.60 26.43 -18.93
N GLU A 151 -15.88 26.03 -17.68
CA GLU A 151 -17.09 26.39 -16.95
C GLU A 151 -16.84 27.41 -15.83
N GLY A 152 -15.58 27.71 -15.52
CA GLY A 152 -15.18 28.74 -14.54
C GLY A 152 -14.78 30.03 -15.23
#